data_AF-A0A8S9RTP7-F1
#
_entry.id   AF-A0A8S9RTP7-F1
#
_cell.length_a   1.000
_cell.length_b   1.000
_cell.length_c   1.000
_cell.angle_alpha   90.00
_cell.angle_beta   90.00
_cell.angle_gamma   90.00
#
_symmetry.space_group_name_H-M   'P 1'
#
loop_
_entity.id
_entity.type
_entity.pdbx_description
1 polymer ?
#
loop_
_entity_poly.entity_id
_entity_poly.type
_entity_poly.pdbx_seq_one_letter_code
_entity_poly.pdbx_strand_id
1 'polypeptide(L)'
;MQLLLDYLGFSSSSLTAIGKICLMRDETLGVTVRKFVSELLNLTKEVILNAKKVESFSSEIFKAAQVVIDSVVCLCKEFSPIESLRLAAEAWSCSGKETISATEARRVFLPAKFYLINAVKLVALFPSQSSMVFKEITLCILMIPAFKVSLSQQTHGKSASEVMTDLLEKTTVDLLSALKTSMPEIDSKTLRFAIALVQKLRNFKDEMIRDRYTEILSEILSIISRGEQLYTCQEMDNVTTELQKLFISEIDKHHHHHLNKSEPNLALFLSGLVSYEMSETETCPKSRAHVRAVASYGDSYLKTLL
;
A
#
# COMPACT_ATOMS: atom_id res chain seq x y z
N MET A 1 21.60 20.20 12.75
CA MET A 1 21.53 18.85 12.13
C MET A 1 21.40 17.77 13.20
N GLN A 2 22.37 17.59 14.10
CA GLN A 2 22.28 16.63 15.22
C GLN A 2 20.98 16.80 16.04
N LEU A 3 20.62 18.05 16.35
CA LEU A 3 19.36 18.38 17.02
C LEU A 3 18.09 17.83 16.31
N LEU A 4 18.10 17.76 14.98
CA LEU A 4 16.97 17.22 14.21
C LEU A 4 16.90 15.70 14.31
N LEU A 5 18.04 15.02 14.26
CA LEU A 5 18.14 13.57 14.45
C LEU A 5 17.74 13.18 15.88
N ASP A 6 18.23 13.93 16.88
CA ASP A 6 17.89 13.75 18.29
C ASP A 6 16.37 13.94 18.50
N TYR A 7 15.79 14.94 17.85
CA TYR A 7 14.35 15.19 17.88
C TYR A 7 13.54 14.04 17.26
N LEU A 8 13.92 13.53 16.08
CA LEU A 8 13.25 12.40 15.44
C LEU A 8 13.39 11.12 16.28
N GLY A 9 14.57 10.87 16.86
CA GLY A 9 14.81 9.73 17.76
C GLY A 9 13.99 9.82 19.05
N PHE A 10 13.93 11.00 19.67
CA PHE A 10 13.07 11.27 20.81
C PHE A 10 11.58 11.04 20.46
N SER A 11 11.15 11.49 19.29
CA SER A 11 9.76 11.36 18.82
C SER A 11 9.35 9.90 18.62
N SER A 12 10.21 9.09 17.99
CA SER A 12 9.99 7.65 17.84
C SER A 12 9.94 6.92 19.18
N SER A 13 10.86 7.24 20.09
CA SER A 13 10.90 6.66 21.44
C SER A 13 9.63 7.00 22.22
N SER A 14 9.17 8.25 22.10
CA SER A 14 7.92 8.73 22.72
C SER A 14 6.71 7.99 22.18
N LEU A 15 6.58 7.83 20.86
CA LEU A 15 5.48 7.07 20.25
C LEU A 15 5.45 5.60 20.69
N THR A 16 6.63 4.98 20.75
CA THR A 16 6.78 3.59 21.21
C THR A 16 6.37 3.43 22.67
N ALA A 17 6.74 4.40 23.53
CA ALA A 17 6.30 4.42 24.92
C ALA A 17 4.79 4.66 25.04
N ILE A 18 4.23 5.57 24.24
CA ILE A 18 2.80 5.85 24.18
C ILE A 18 2.03 4.58 23.77
N GLY A 19 2.48 3.83 22.77
CA GLY A 19 1.86 2.56 22.37
C GLY A 19 1.79 1.55 23.52
N LYS A 20 2.90 1.38 24.24
CA LYS A 20 2.97 0.51 25.43
C LYS A 20 2.08 0.96 26.59
N ILE A 21 1.82 2.27 26.72
CA ILE A 21 1.06 2.85 27.83
C ILE A 21 -0.45 2.94 27.50
N CYS A 22 -0.82 3.05 26.22
CA CYS A 22 -2.19 3.39 25.85
C CYS A 22 -3.15 2.19 25.80
N LEU A 23 -3.79 1.96 26.95
CA LEU A 23 -5.10 1.30 27.11
C LEU A 23 -6.09 2.24 27.85
N MET A 24 -5.84 3.55 27.82
CA MET A 24 -6.46 4.46 28.79
C MET A 24 -7.78 5.05 28.29
N ARG A 25 -8.85 4.74 29.03
CA ARG A 25 -10.26 5.14 28.91
C ARG A 25 -10.55 6.67 29.01
N ASP A 26 -9.55 7.53 28.87
CA ASP A 26 -9.69 8.98 29.07
C ASP A 26 -9.76 9.73 27.72
N GLU A 27 -10.93 10.32 27.43
CA GLU A 27 -11.19 11.09 26.21
C GLU A 27 -10.25 12.30 26.05
N THR A 28 -9.81 12.92 27.14
CA THR A 28 -8.97 14.13 27.13
C THR A 28 -7.50 13.81 26.77
N LEU A 29 -6.98 12.72 27.33
CA LEU A 29 -5.67 12.17 26.98
C LEU A 29 -5.66 11.72 25.52
N GLY A 30 -6.76 11.09 25.08
CA GLY A 30 -6.99 10.71 23.69
C GLY A 30 -6.81 11.90 22.74
N VAL A 31 -7.53 13.01 22.96
CA VAL A 31 -7.43 14.26 22.13
C VAL A 31 -6.00 14.76 22.02
N THR A 32 -5.27 14.79 23.14
CA THR A 32 -3.90 15.31 23.21
C THR A 32 -2.94 14.45 22.41
N VAL A 33 -3.02 13.12 22.56
CA VAL A 33 -2.25 12.16 21.76
C VAL A 33 -2.58 12.31 20.27
N ARG A 34 -3.85 12.57 19.89
CA ARG A 34 -4.19 12.78 18.47
C ARG A 34 -3.51 13.99 17.86
N LYS A 35 -3.56 15.10 18.59
CA LYS A 35 -2.98 16.36 18.13
C LYS A 35 -1.47 16.21 17.97
N PHE A 36 -0.83 15.59 18.96
CA PHE A 36 0.60 15.28 18.94
C PHE A 36 1.02 14.41 17.73
N VAL A 37 0.37 13.26 17.51
CA VAL A 37 0.69 12.36 16.38
C VAL A 37 0.49 13.08 15.03
N SER A 38 -0.57 13.89 14.91
CA SER A 38 -0.82 14.66 13.69
C SER A 38 0.24 15.72 13.41
N GLU A 39 0.63 16.49 14.42
CA GLU A 39 1.68 17.51 14.29
C GLU A 39 3.02 16.87 13.95
N LEU A 40 3.30 15.71 14.54
CA LEU A 40 4.49 14.93 14.27
C LEU A 40 4.56 14.46 12.80
N LEU A 41 3.48 13.88 12.28
CA LEU A 41 3.42 13.43 10.87
C LEU A 41 3.63 14.57 9.88
N ASN A 42 3.04 15.75 10.16
CA ASN A 42 3.23 16.94 9.34
C ASN A 42 4.70 17.42 9.40
N LEU A 43 5.31 17.43 10.58
CA LEU A 43 6.71 17.83 10.73
C LEU A 43 7.66 16.84 10.04
N THR A 44 7.41 15.52 10.16
CA THR A 44 8.18 14.48 9.45
C THR A 44 8.09 14.66 7.93
N LYS A 45 6.91 15.00 7.41
CA LYS A 45 6.72 15.33 5.99
C LYS A 45 7.59 16.52 5.55
N GLU A 46 7.54 17.63 6.30
CA GLU A 46 8.34 18.83 6.00
C GLU A 46 9.85 18.55 6.06
N VAL A 47 10.27 17.74 7.03
CA VAL A 47 11.67 17.30 7.16
C VAL A 47 12.11 16.48 5.95
N ILE A 48 11.30 15.51 5.51
CA ILE A 48 11.58 14.70 4.31
C ILE A 48 11.64 15.58 3.05
N LEU A 49 10.71 16.52 2.89
CA LEU A 49 10.67 17.42 1.74
C LEU A 49 11.90 18.33 1.67
N ASN A 50 12.38 18.82 2.82
CA ASN A 50 13.57 19.66 2.87
C ASN A 50 14.88 18.87 2.78
N ALA A 51 14.92 17.64 3.30
CA ALA A 51 16.08 16.76 3.15
C ALA A 51 16.34 16.38 1.68
N LYS A 52 15.30 16.26 0.85
CA LYS A 52 15.43 16.07 -0.60
C LYS A 52 16.16 17.21 -1.32
N LYS A 53 16.21 18.41 -0.72
CA LYS A 53 16.89 19.59 -1.31
C LYS A 53 18.37 19.67 -0.91
N VAL A 54 18.82 18.86 0.05
CA VAL A 54 20.18 18.93 0.61
C VAL A 54 20.81 17.53 0.53
N GLU A 55 21.55 17.28 -0.54
CA GLU A 55 22.04 15.94 -0.89
C GLU A 55 22.96 15.31 0.16
N SER A 56 23.78 16.12 0.84
CA SER A 56 24.91 15.68 1.67
C SER A 56 24.55 14.84 2.91
N PHE A 57 23.31 14.92 3.41
CA PHE A 57 22.87 14.20 4.63
C PHE A 57 21.49 13.55 4.49
N SER A 58 20.98 13.50 3.26
CA SER A 58 19.65 12.99 2.92
C SER A 58 19.41 11.58 3.48
N SER A 59 20.40 10.70 3.40
CA SER A 59 20.32 9.30 3.85
C SER A 59 20.03 9.13 5.35
N GLU A 60 20.69 9.91 6.22
CA GLU A 60 20.51 9.79 7.69
C GLU A 60 19.18 10.37 8.14
N ILE A 61 18.76 11.48 7.54
CA ILE A 61 17.46 12.10 7.82
C ILE A 61 16.33 11.18 7.35
N PHE A 62 16.45 10.55 6.18
CA PHE A 62 15.46 9.58 5.71
C PHE A 62 15.36 8.37 6.64
N LYS A 63 16.48 7.84 7.15
CA LYS A 63 16.45 6.75 8.13
C LYS A 63 15.74 7.16 9.42
N ALA A 64 16.06 8.32 9.98
CA ALA A 64 15.41 8.81 11.20
C ALA A 64 13.91 9.09 11.00
N ALA A 65 13.53 9.65 9.84
CA ALA A 65 12.13 9.86 9.49
C ALA A 65 11.38 8.54 9.29
N GLN A 66 12.02 7.53 8.69
CA GLN A 66 11.45 6.19 8.53
C GLN A 66 11.17 5.54 9.89
N VAL A 67 12.09 5.66 10.85
CA VAL A 67 11.88 5.14 12.22
C VAL A 67 10.66 5.79 12.89
N VAL A 68 10.43 7.09 12.68
CA VAL A 68 9.21 7.76 13.16
C VAL A 68 7.95 7.21 12.47
N ILE A 69 7.99 7.03 11.14
CA ILE A 69 6.87 6.45 10.37
C ILE A 69 6.56 5.05 10.88
N ASP A 70 7.57 4.21 11.08
CA ASP A 70 7.41 2.83 11.58
C ASP A 70 6.81 2.81 12.99
N SER A 71 7.22 3.73 13.87
CA SER A 71 6.62 3.90 15.20
C SER A 71 5.14 4.31 15.12
N VAL A 72 4.78 5.23 14.21
CA VAL A 72 3.36 5.61 14.00
C VAL A 72 2.55 4.45 13.41
N VAL A 73 3.13 3.67 12.49
CA VAL A 73 2.51 2.47 11.92
C VAL A 73 2.23 1.44 13.02
N CYS A 74 3.21 1.16 13.88
CA CYS A 74 3.05 0.26 15.02
C CYS A 74 1.94 0.74 15.96
N LEU A 75 1.96 2.03 16.29
CA LEU A 75 0.94 2.66 17.12
C LEU A 75 -0.47 2.54 16.49
N CYS A 76 -0.60 2.74 15.19
CA CYS A 76 -1.87 2.57 14.50
C CYS A 76 -2.37 1.12 14.60
N LYS A 77 -1.48 0.12 14.45
CA LYS A 77 -1.87 -1.29 14.60
C LYS A 77 -2.39 -1.60 16.00
N GLU A 78 -1.72 -1.12 17.04
CA GLU A 78 -2.16 -1.28 18.43
C GLU A 78 -3.52 -0.61 18.69
N PHE A 79 -3.80 0.52 18.04
CA PHE A 79 -5.09 1.22 18.12
C PHE A 79 -6.11 0.78 17.05
N SER A 80 -5.87 -0.30 16.32
CA SER A 80 -6.81 -0.75 15.30
C SER A 80 -8.17 -1.03 15.93
N PRO A 81 -9.26 -0.40 15.47
CA PRO A 81 -10.56 -0.53 16.10
C PRO A 81 -11.20 -1.89 15.82
N ILE A 82 -10.55 -2.77 15.05
CA ILE A 82 -11.07 -4.09 14.64
C ILE A 82 -11.59 -4.86 15.85
N GLU A 83 -10.75 -5.03 16.87
CA GLU A 83 -11.11 -5.83 18.04
C GLU A 83 -12.16 -5.11 18.90
N SER A 84 -12.03 -3.79 19.08
CA SER A 84 -13.02 -3.01 19.84
C SER A 84 -14.40 -3.01 19.18
N LEU A 85 -14.46 -2.88 17.86
CA LEU A 85 -15.71 -2.95 17.08
C LEU A 85 -16.29 -4.35 17.10
N ARG A 86 -15.46 -5.40 17.06
CA ARG A 86 -15.89 -6.80 17.20
C ARG A 86 -16.51 -7.05 18.57
N LEU A 87 -15.84 -6.65 19.64
CA LEU A 87 -16.35 -6.78 21.01
C LEU A 87 -17.65 -5.99 21.22
N ALA A 88 -17.74 -4.79 20.66
CA ALA A 88 -18.97 -4.00 20.68
C ALA A 88 -20.10 -4.69 19.91
N ALA A 89 -19.81 -5.26 18.73
CA ALA A 89 -20.79 -6.00 17.95
C ALA A 89 -21.32 -7.22 18.71
N GLU A 90 -20.46 -7.99 19.38
CA GLU A 90 -20.84 -9.13 20.22
C GLU A 90 -21.68 -8.69 21.43
N ALA A 91 -21.21 -7.69 22.17
CA ALA A 91 -21.90 -7.19 23.36
C ALA A 91 -23.29 -6.64 23.04
N TRP A 92 -23.41 -5.87 21.95
CA TRP A 92 -24.66 -5.24 21.57
C TRP A 92 -25.63 -6.21 20.89
N SER A 93 -25.14 -7.27 20.25
CA SER A 93 -26.00 -8.34 19.71
C SER A 93 -26.64 -9.20 20.81
N CYS A 94 -26.00 -9.31 21.98
CA CYS A 94 -26.49 -10.06 23.14
C CYS A 94 -27.36 -9.22 24.10
N SER A 95 -27.38 -7.89 23.93
CA SER A 95 -28.12 -6.94 24.78
C SER A 95 -29.62 -6.98 24.47
N GLY A 96 -30.30 -8.03 24.93
CA GLY A 96 -31.74 -8.14 24.79
C GLY A 96 -32.49 -7.07 25.59
N LYS A 97 -32.82 -5.93 24.96
CA LYS A 97 -33.82 -4.89 25.28
C LYS A 97 -33.33 -3.49 25.68
N GLU A 98 -32.06 -3.26 26.00
CA GLU A 98 -31.59 -1.90 26.31
C GLU A 98 -31.18 -1.15 25.04
N THR A 99 -31.79 0.02 24.82
CA THR A 99 -31.41 0.93 23.73
C THR A 99 -29.99 1.44 23.94
N ILE A 100 -29.14 1.31 22.93
CA ILE A 100 -27.77 1.80 22.99
C ILE A 100 -27.79 3.33 22.99
N SER A 101 -27.35 3.93 24.09
CA SER A 101 -27.32 5.38 24.22
C SER A 101 -26.29 5.99 23.26
N ALA A 102 -26.56 7.20 22.78
CA ALA A 102 -25.64 7.92 21.90
C ALA A 102 -24.29 8.18 22.60
N THR A 103 -24.29 8.38 23.91
CA THR A 103 -23.07 8.56 24.71
C THR A 103 -22.21 7.31 24.73
N GLU A 104 -22.81 6.13 24.95
CA GLU A 104 -22.07 4.87 24.91
C GLU A 104 -21.53 4.55 23.51
N ALA A 105 -22.35 4.76 22.48
CA ALA A 105 -21.90 4.61 21.09
C ALA A 105 -20.73 5.54 20.75
N ARG A 106 -20.77 6.81 21.20
CA ARG A 106 -19.67 7.77 20.99
C ARG A 106 -18.38 7.29 21.65
N ARG A 107 -18.45 6.76 22.88
CA ARG A 107 -17.27 6.24 23.61
C ARG A 107 -16.62 5.07 22.87
N VAL A 108 -17.43 4.17 22.30
CA VAL A 108 -16.95 3.02 21.53
C VAL A 108 -16.35 3.44 20.17
N PHE A 109 -16.95 4.42 19.48
CA PHE A 109 -16.52 4.81 18.14
C PHE A 109 -15.45 5.90 18.09
N LEU A 110 -15.21 6.68 19.16
CA LEU A 110 -14.19 7.73 19.18
C LEU A 110 -12.77 7.20 18.88
N PRO A 111 -12.33 6.06 19.45
CA PRO A 111 -11.03 5.47 19.12
C PRO A 111 -10.94 5.05 17.63
N ALA A 112 -12.02 4.50 17.07
CA ALA A 112 -12.08 4.13 15.66
C ALA A 112 -11.92 5.36 14.74
N LYS A 113 -12.60 6.46 15.06
CA LYS A 113 -12.44 7.73 14.34
C LYS A 113 -10.99 8.21 14.36
N PHE A 114 -10.33 8.11 15.51
CA PHE A 114 -8.93 8.52 15.64
C PHE A 114 -8.00 7.71 14.75
N TYR A 115 -8.12 6.38 14.83
CA TYR A 115 -7.35 5.47 13.99
C TYR A 115 -7.52 5.80 12.51
N LEU A 116 -8.77 5.96 12.05
CA LEU A 116 -9.06 6.27 10.65
C LEU A 116 -8.46 7.62 10.22
N ILE A 117 -8.53 8.67 11.04
CA ILE A 117 -7.92 9.98 10.72
C ILE A 117 -6.41 9.85 10.53
N ASN A 118 -5.73 9.09 11.39
CA ASN A 118 -4.29 8.89 11.26
C ASN A 118 -3.95 7.99 10.07
N ALA A 119 -4.75 6.96 9.83
CA ALA A 119 -4.62 6.13 8.63
C ALA A 119 -4.72 6.98 7.37
N VAL A 120 -5.70 7.90 7.28
CA VAL A 120 -5.84 8.82 6.13
C VAL A 120 -4.56 9.60 5.92
N LYS A 121 -4.00 10.18 6.99
CA LYS A 121 -2.76 10.97 6.93
C LYS A 121 -1.56 10.12 6.53
N LEU A 122 -1.42 8.91 7.09
CA LEU A 122 -0.33 7.99 6.73
C LEU A 122 -0.39 7.62 5.25
N VAL A 123 -1.57 7.25 4.75
CA VAL A 123 -1.79 6.88 3.35
C VAL A 123 -1.51 8.06 2.42
N ALA A 124 -2.00 9.25 2.76
CA ALA A 124 -1.84 10.45 1.93
C ALA A 124 -0.40 10.99 1.92
N LEU A 125 0.33 10.87 3.04
CA LEU A 125 1.68 11.41 3.17
C LEU A 125 2.77 10.41 2.79
N PHE A 126 2.54 9.12 3.04
CA PHE A 126 3.51 8.04 2.86
C PHE A 126 2.91 6.81 2.16
N PRO A 127 2.37 6.94 0.93
CA PRO A 127 1.78 5.84 0.14
C PRO A 127 2.52 4.51 0.20
N SER A 128 3.82 4.49 -0.11
CA SER A 128 4.60 3.25 -0.14
C SER A 128 4.75 2.56 1.22
N GLN A 129 4.86 3.34 2.29
CA GLN A 129 5.08 2.85 3.65
C GLN A 129 3.78 2.42 4.31
N SER A 130 2.66 3.03 3.90
CA SER A 130 1.32 2.71 4.42
C SER A 130 0.82 1.31 4.05
N SER A 131 1.49 0.63 3.11
CA SER A 131 1.21 -0.76 2.70
C SER A 131 1.14 -1.74 3.89
N MET A 132 1.95 -1.53 4.93
CA MET A 132 1.95 -2.36 6.14
C MET A 132 0.70 -2.22 7.01
N VAL A 133 -0.12 -1.18 6.80
CA VAL A 133 -1.38 -0.90 7.52
C VAL A 133 -2.59 -1.11 6.61
N PHE A 134 -2.38 -1.36 5.31
CA PHE A 134 -3.47 -1.52 4.34
C PHE A 134 -4.39 -2.68 4.67
N LYS A 135 -3.87 -3.77 5.24
CA LYS A 135 -4.70 -4.91 5.66
C LYS A 135 -5.68 -4.49 6.75
N GLU A 136 -5.19 -3.84 7.79
CA GLU A 136 -5.99 -3.36 8.92
C GLU A 136 -6.97 -2.26 8.49
N ILE A 137 -6.53 -1.36 7.62
CA ILE A 137 -7.37 -0.31 7.03
C ILE A 137 -8.50 -0.91 6.18
N THR A 138 -8.17 -1.87 5.30
CA THR A 138 -9.16 -2.53 4.43
C THR A 138 -10.21 -3.25 5.27
N LEU A 139 -9.78 -3.95 6.32
CA LEU A 139 -10.69 -4.57 7.27
C LEU A 139 -11.59 -3.53 7.96
N CYS A 140 -11.06 -2.38 8.38
CA CYS A 140 -11.88 -1.31 8.96
C CYS A 140 -12.90 -0.74 7.97
N ILE A 141 -12.49 -0.50 6.71
CA ILE A 141 -13.37 0.00 5.64
C ILE A 141 -14.53 -0.98 5.38
N LEU A 142 -14.30 -2.29 5.52
CA LEU A 142 -15.34 -3.31 5.33
C LEU A 142 -16.20 -3.50 6.59
N MET A 143 -15.58 -3.54 7.77
CA MET A 143 -16.26 -3.80 9.04
C MET A 143 -17.19 -2.66 9.47
N ILE A 144 -16.82 -1.39 9.25
CA ILE A 144 -17.61 -0.25 9.71
C ILE A 144 -18.99 -0.19 9.01
N PRO A 145 -19.10 -0.25 7.66
CA PRO A 145 -20.39 -0.32 6.99
C PRO A 145 -21.18 -1.58 7.36
N ALA A 146 -20.51 -2.74 7.45
CA ALA A 146 -21.17 -3.99 7.83
C ALA A 146 -21.79 -3.91 9.23
N PHE A 147 -21.05 -3.36 10.19
CA PHE A 147 -21.53 -3.17 11.56
C PHE A 147 -22.64 -2.12 11.62
N LYS A 148 -22.52 -1.00 10.89
CA LYS A 148 -23.59 -0.01 10.73
C LYS A 148 -24.89 -0.65 10.22
N VAL A 149 -24.81 -1.48 9.17
CA VAL A 149 -25.97 -2.20 8.62
C VAL A 149 -26.59 -3.10 9.69
N SER A 150 -25.78 -3.88 10.41
CA SER A 150 -26.27 -4.71 11.52
C SER A 150 -26.98 -3.89 12.61
N LEU A 151 -26.44 -2.73 12.99
CA LEU A 151 -27.06 -1.83 13.98
C LEU A 151 -28.37 -1.22 13.48
N SER A 152 -28.45 -0.87 12.19
CA SER A 152 -29.65 -0.28 11.59
C SER A 152 -30.83 -1.26 11.51
N GLN A 153 -30.56 -2.57 11.46
CA GLN A 153 -31.57 -3.62 11.48
C GLN A 153 -32.14 -3.86 12.89
N GLN A 154 -31.41 -3.47 13.93
CA GLN A 154 -31.79 -3.65 15.33
C GLN A 154 -32.57 -2.42 15.83
N THR A 155 -33.75 -2.63 16.42
CA THR A 155 -34.59 -1.54 16.95
C THR A 155 -33.88 -0.70 18.02
N HIS A 156 -33.00 -1.32 18.79
CA HIS A 156 -32.19 -0.70 19.85
C HIS A 156 -30.83 -0.15 19.36
N GLY A 157 -30.46 -0.42 18.10
CA GLY A 157 -29.20 -0.01 17.47
C GLY A 157 -29.25 1.29 16.67
N LYS A 158 -30.43 1.90 16.48
CA LYS A 158 -30.61 3.09 15.63
C LYS A 158 -29.73 4.28 16.05
N SER A 159 -29.77 4.64 17.34
CA SER A 159 -28.93 5.71 17.90
C SER A 159 -27.44 5.45 17.69
N ALA A 160 -26.98 4.21 17.85
CA ALA A 160 -25.58 3.84 17.58
C ALA A 160 -25.25 3.94 16.08
N SER A 161 -26.13 3.50 15.19
CA SER A 161 -25.97 3.62 13.73
C SER A 161 -25.86 5.10 13.27
N GLU A 162 -26.65 5.99 13.86
CA GLU A 162 -26.58 7.44 13.60
C GLU A 162 -25.25 8.01 14.07
N VAL A 163 -24.81 7.70 15.30
CA VAL A 163 -23.50 8.14 15.81
C VAL A 163 -22.35 7.60 14.95
N MET A 164 -22.44 6.37 14.47
CA MET A 164 -21.43 5.76 13.59
C MET A 164 -21.33 6.51 12.26
N THR A 165 -22.47 6.92 11.70
CA THR A 165 -22.56 7.76 10.51
C THR A 165 -21.85 9.10 10.74
N ASP A 166 -22.22 9.81 11.81
CA ASP A 166 -21.66 11.12 12.16
C ASP A 166 -20.14 11.09 12.40
N LEU A 167 -19.64 10.01 13.01
CA LEU A 167 -18.24 9.94 13.44
C LEU A 167 -17.31 9.32 12.40
N LEU A 168 -17.74 8.24 11.75
CA LEU A 168 -16.83 7.37 10.99
C LEU A 168 -17.02 7.50 9.48
N GLU A 169 -18.23 7.72 8.98
CA GLU A 169 -18.55 7.58 7.55
C GLU A 169 -17.71 8.52 6.67
N LYS A 170 -17.66 9.81 7.01
CA LYS A 170 -16.81 10.77 6.30
C LYS A 170 -15.35 10.34 6.30
N THR A 171 -14.83 9.92 7.45
CA THR A 171 -13.42 9.53 7.59
C THR A 171 -13.10 8.25 6.81
N THR A 172 -14.03 7.29 6.78
CA THR A 172 -13.91 6.06 5.98
C THR A 172 -13.89 6.37 4.48
N VAL A 173 -14.72 7.31 4.02
CA VAL A 173 -14.71 7.77 2.62
C VAL A 173 -13.41 8.52 2.28
N ASP A 174 -12.97 9.42 3.15
CA ASP A 174 -11.69 10.13 3.00
C ASP A 174 -10.51 9.14 2.93
N LEU A 175 -10.57 8.06 3.71
CA LEU A 175 -9.55 6.99 3.71
C LEU A 175 -9.57 6.18 2.42
N LEU A 176 -10.76 5.79 1.96
CA LEU A 176 -10.91 5.09 0.68
C LEU A 176 -10.39 5.94 -0.48
N SER A 177 -10.67 7.24 -0.46
CA SER A 177 -10.16 8.19 -1.45
C SER A 177 -8.63 8.28 -1.38
N ALA A 178 -8.06 8.46 -0.18
CA ALA A 178 -6.61 8.51 0.02
C ALA A 178 -5.92 7.22 -0.50
N LEU A 179 -6.48 6.05 -0.19
CA LEU A 179 -5.97 4.77 -0.68
C LEU A 179 -5.99 4.72 -2.20
N LYS A 180 -7.13 5.06 -2.82
CA LYS A 180 -7.26 5.10 -4.27
C LYS A 180 -6.25 6.03 -4.92
N THR A 181 -5.97 7.19 -4.31
CA THR A 181 -4.93 8.11 -4.81
C THR A 181 -3.49 7.62 -4.60
N SER A 182 -3.27 6.75 -3.61
CA SER A 182 -1.95 6.18 -3.29
C SER A 182 -1.56 5.00 -4.20
N MET A 183 -2.55 4.30 -4.76
CA MET A 183 -2.34 3.10 -5.60
C MET A 183 -1.48 3.37 -6.85
N PRO A 184 -1.73 4.43 -7.66
CA PRO A 184 -0.89 4.74 -8.81
C PRO A 184 0.60 4.91 -8.49
N GLU A 185 0.94 5.43 -7.30
CA GLU A 185 2.34 5.58 -6.89
C GLU A 185 2.99 4.22 -6.58
N ILE A 186 2.25 3.32 -5.94
CA ILE A 186 2.69 1.95 -5.66
C ILE A 186 2.84 1.16 -6.96
N ASP A 187 1.89 1.35 -7.88
CA ASP A 187 1.89 0.73 -9.20
C ASP A 187 3.13 1.19 -10.00
N SER A 188 3.36 2.49 -10.11
CA SER A 188 4.56 3.08 -10.75
C SER A 188 5.87 2.58 -10.12
N LYS A 189 5.94 2.45 -8.78
CA LYS A 189 7.13 1.93 -8.08
C LYS A 189 7.36 0.45 -8.38
N THR A 190 6.30 -0.34 -8.48
CA THR A 190 6.37 -1.77 -8.83
C THR A 190 6.93 -1.94 -10.25
N LEU A 191 6.45 -1.15 -11.21
CA LEU A 191 6.95 -1.16 -12.59
C LEU A 191 8.40 -0.67 -12.71
N ARG A 192 8.76 0.40 -11.97
CA ARG A 192 10.16 0.86 -11.91
C ARG A 192 11.11 -0.17 -11.31
N PHE A 193 10.66 -0.92 -10.30
CA PHE A 193 11.43 -2.04 -9.77
C PHE A 193 11.62 -3.14 -10.82
N ALA A 194 10.57 -3.51 -11.56
CA ALA A 194 10.65 -4.46 -12.66
C ALA A 194 11.68 -4.02 -13.73
N ILE A 195 11.64 -2.75 -14.14
CA ILE A 195 12.61 -2.16 -15.10
C ILE A 195 14.04 -2.31 -14.57
N ALA A 196 14.29 -1.90 -13.32
CA ALA A 196 15.62 -1.96 -12.72
C ALA A 196 16.13 -3.41 -12.61
N LEU A 197 15.25 -4.35 -12.28
CA LEU A 197 15.55 -5.77 -12.20
C LEU A 197 15.95 -6.35 -13.56
N VAL A 198 15.17 -6.07 -14.61
CA VAL A 198 15.46 -6.51 -15.98
C VAL A 198 16.77 -5.93 -16.51
N GLN A 199 17.01 -4.64 -16.27
CA GLN A 199 18.28 -3.99 -16.62
C GLN A 199 19.48 -4.62 -15.90
N LYS A 200 19.30 -4.98 -14.63
CA LYS A 200 20.34 -5.63 -13.85
C LYS A 200 20.62 -7.03 -14.37
N LEU A 201 19.59 -7.82 -14.66
CA LEU A 201 19.70 -9.15 -15.28
C LEU A 201 20.50 -9.13 -16.58
N ARG A 202 20.25 -8.15 -17.46
CA ARG A 202 20.96 -8.03 -18.75
C ARG A 202 22.48 -7.86 -18.60
N ASN A 203 22.91 -7.16 -17.54
CA ASN A 203 24.30 -6.75 -17.35
C ASN A 203 25.06 -7.64 -16.36
N PHE A 204 24.38 -8.54 -15.66
CA PHE A 204 24.98 -9.37 -14.61
C PHE A 204 25.68 -10.59 -15.20
N LYS A 205 26.93 -10.85 -14.79
CA LYS A 205 27.75 -11.95 -15.35
C LYS A 205 27.69 -13.24 -14.54
N ASP A 206 27.57 -13.16 -13.21
CA ASP A 206 27.52 -14.32 -12.32
C ASP A 206 26.18 -15.07 -12.43
N GLU A 207 26.27 -16.37 -12.70
CA GLU A 207 25.14 -17.24 -13.04
C GLU A 207 24.24 -17.57 -11.84
N MET A 208 24.79 -17.88 -10.65
CA MET A 208 23.97 -18.20 -9.48
C MET A 208 23.12 -17.01 -9.04
N ILE A 209 23.69 -15.82 -9.10
CA ILE A 209 22.96 -14.60 -8.73
C ILE A 209 21.93 -14.25 -9.81
N ARG A 210 22.24 -14.50 -11.08
CA ARG A 210 21.30 -14.33 -12.20
C ARG A 210 20.05 -15.20 -12.01
N ASP A 211 20.22 -16.47 -11.63
CA ASP A 211 19.10 -17.37 -11.35
C ASP A 211 18.16 -16.83 -10.28
N ARG A 212 18.71 -16.27 -9.18
CA ARG A 212 17.91 -15.62 -8.12
C ARG A 212 17.16 -14.39 -8.62
N TYR A 213 17.79 -13.55 -9.43
CA TYR A 213 17.11 -12.40 -10.02
C TYR A 213 16.03 -12.81 -11.01
N THR A 214 16.18 -13.93 -11.72
CA THR A 214 15.13 -14.48 -12.60
C THR A 214 13.93 -14.98 -11.80
N GLU A 215 14.15 -15.64 -10.66
CA GLU A 215 13.07 -16.03 -9.74
C GLU A 215 12.29 -14.80 -9.24
N ILE A 216 13.01 -13.75 -8.83
CA ILE A 216 12.38 -12.47 -8.44
C ILE A 216 11.61 -11.86 -9.61
N LEU A 217 12.16 -11.92 -10.84
CA LEU A 217 11.49 -11.39 -12.03
C LEU A 217 10.19 -12.15 -12.30
N SER A 218 10.21 -13.48 -12.18
CA SER A 218 9.04 -14.34 -12.33
C SER A 218 7.91 -13.91 -11.38
N GLU A 219 8.23 -13.73 -10.09
CA GLU A 219 7.25 -13.29 -9.09
C GLU A 219 6.71 -11.88 -9.38
N ILE A 220 7.57 -10.94 -9.80
CA ILE A 220 7.15 -9.59 -10.16
C ILE A 220 6.23 -9.60 -11.38
N LEU A 221 6.51 -10.41 -12.41
CA LEU A 221 5.63 -10.57 -13.57
C LEU A 221 4.27 -11.17 -13.17
N SER A 222 4.24 -12.11 -12.22
CA SER A 222 3.00 -12.66 -11.66
C SER A 222 2.17 -11.59 -10.95
N ILE A 223 2.82 -10.73 -10.15
CA ILE A 223 2.16 -9.60 -9.47
C ILE A 223 1.59 -8.62 -10.50
N ILE A 224 2.36 -8.24 -11.52
CA ILE A 224 1.92 -7.32 -12.58
C ILE A 224 0.72 -7.91 -13.32
N SER A 225 0.77 -9.20 -13.67
CA SER A 225 -0.30 -9.88 -14.40
C SER A 225 -1.65 -9.88 -13.68
N ARG A 226 -1.64 -9.78 -12.35
CA ARG A 226 -2.85 -9.76 -11.53
C ARG A 226 -3.37 -8.35 -11.26
N GLY A 227 -2.57 -7.32 -11.50
CA GLY A 227 -2.95 -5.92 -11.29
C GLY A 227 -3.33 -5.28 -12.62
N GLU A 228 -4.58 -5.42 -13.05
CA GLU A 228 -5.08 -4.85 -14.30
C GLU A 228 -4.75 -3.35 -14.45
N GLN A 229 -4.81 -2.60 -13.36
CA GLN A 229 -4.47 -1.18 -13.34
C GLN A 229 -3.00 -0.88 -13.69
N LEU A 230 -2.08 -1.81 -13.45
CA LEU A 230 -0.65 -1.64 -13.75
C LEU A 230 -0.41 -1.50 -15.25
N TYR A 231 -1.23 -2.13 -16.09
CA TYR A 231 -1.12 -2.04 -17.54
C TYR A 231 -1.42 -0.63 -18.07
N THR A 232 -2.19 0.16 -17.32
CA THR A 232 -2.53 1.55 -17.67
C THR A 232 -1.44 2.57 -17.28
N CYS A 233 -0.42 2.15 -16.53
CA CYS A 233 0.63 3.06 -16.08
C CYS A 233 1.62 3.41 -17.20
N GLN A 234 2.07 4.67 -17.24
CA GLN A 234 3.05 5.16 -18.23
C GLN A 234 4.36 4.36 -18.24
N GLU A 235 4.77 3.80 -17.09
CA GLU A 235 5.99 3.00 -16.98
C GLU A 235 5.89 1.62 -17.64
N MET A 236 4.70 1.14 -18.00
CA MET A 236 4.49 -0.18 -18.60
C MET A 236 5.19 -0.32 -19.97
N ASP A 237 5.23 0.75 -20.77
CA ASP A 237 5.97 0.79 -22.04
C ASP A 237 7.46 0.51 -21.85
N ASN A 238 8.03 1.04 -20.77
CA ASN A 238 9.44 0.85 -20.43
C ASN A 238 9.71 -0.58 -19.95
N VAL A 239 8.81 -1.17 -19.17
CA VAL A 239 8.89 -2.60 -18.77
C VAL A 239 8.92 -3.48 -20.01
N THR A 240 8.00 -3.25 -20.93
CA THR A 240 7.85 -3.99 -22.19
C THR A 240 9.12 -3.86 -23.04
N THR A 241 9.64 -2.64 -23.19
CA THR A 241 10.86 -2.35 -23.95
C THR A 241 12.10 -3.02 -23.36
N GLU A 242 12.27 -3.00 -22.04
CA GLU A 242 13.45 -3.62 -21.41
C GLU A 242 13.37 -5.15 -21.42
N LEU A 243 12.18 -5.73 -21.27
CA LEU A 243 11.96 -7.17 -21.42
C LEU A 243 12.34 -7.65 -22.83
N GLN A 244 11.92 -6.95 -23.88
CA GLN A 244 12.36 -7.24 -25.25
C GLN A 244 13.88 -7.26 -25.38
N LYS A 245 14.55 -6.22 -24.88
CA LYS A 245 16.02 -6.12 -24.95
C LYS A 245 16.70 -7.26 -24.22
N LEU A 246 16.13 -7.71 -23.09
CA LEU A 246 16.63 -8.87 -22.37
C LEU A 246 16.51 -10.13 -23.23
N PHE A 247 15.36 -10.41 -23.85
CA PHE A 247 15.17 -11.59 -24.69
C PHE A 247 16.10 -11.62 -25.91
N ILE A 248 16.24 -10.49 -26.62
CA ILE A 248 17.17 -10.38 -27.76
C ILE A 248 18.61 -10.70 -27.30
N SER A 249 19.02 -10.11 -26.17
CA SER A 249 20.33 -10.37 -25.56
C SER A 249 20.53 -11.84 -25.18
N GLU A 250 19.51 -12.54 -24.69
CA GLU A 250 19.63 -13.97 -24.33
C GLU A 250 19.68 -14.88 -25.56
N ILE A 251 18.92 -14.56 -26.63
CA ILE A 251 18.98 -15.27 -27.91
C ILE A 251 20.39 -15.16 -28.53
N ASP A 252 20.95 -13.96 -28.56
CA ASP A 252 22.28 -13.70 -29.12
C ASP A 252 23.41 -14.41 -28.36
N LYS A 253 23.20 -14.69 -27.07
CA LYS A 253 24.20 -15.32 -26.19
C LYS A 253 24.10 -16.84 -26.14
N HIS A 254 23.12 -17.49 -26.79
CA HIS A 254 22.83 -18.93 -26.64
C HIS A 254 22.56 -19.39 -25.18
N HIS A 255 22.22 -18.46 -24.28
CA HIS A 255 21.94 -18.77 -22.87
C HIS A 255 20.45 -19.13 -22.70
N HIS A 256 20.00 -20.19 -23.37
CA HIS A 256 18.58 -20.54 -23.43
C HIS A 256 17.99 -21.05 -22.12
N HIS A 257 18.79 -21.32 -21.08
CA HIS A 257 18.30 -22.04 -19.90
C HIS A 257 17.86 -21.16 -18.72
N HIS A 258 18.28 -19.89 -18.63
CA HIS A 258 18.10 -19.14 -17.39
C HIS A 258 16.71 -18.51 -17.23
N LEU A 259 16.04 -18.12 -18.32
CA LEU A 259 14.71 -17.50 -18.27
C LEU A 259 13.55 -18.51 -18.19
N ASN A 260 13.83 -19.81 -18.28
CA ASN A 260 12.83 -20.89 -18.19
C ASN A 260 12.03 -20.82 -16.88
N LYS A 261 12.66 -20.37 -15.79
CA LYS A 261 11.98 -20.18 -14.49
C LYS A 261 10.94 -19.06 -14.48
N SER A 262 11.08 -18.08 -15.39
CA SER A 262 10.13 -16.98 -15.55
C SER A 262 9.04 -17.24 -16.57
N GLU A 263 9.15 -18.33 -17.33
CA GLU A 263 8.29 -18.69 -18.46
C GLU A 263 6.77 -18.63 -18.17
N PRO A 264 6.24 -19.31 -17.12
CA PRO A 264 4.79 -19.31 -16.89
C PRO A 264 4.27 -17.92 -16.54
N ASN A 265 5.00 -17.16 -15.72
CA ASN A 265 4.58 -15.82 -15.30
C ASN A 265 4.80 -14.78 -16.41
N LEU A 266 5.77 -15.00 -17.30
CA LEU A 266 5.92 -14.22 -18.52
C LEU A 266 4.76 -14.44 -19.48
N ALA A 267 4.35 -15.69 -19.72
CA ALA A 267 3.19 -15.99 -20.56
C ALA A 267 1.91 -15.34 -19.99
N LEU A 268 1.71 -15.41 -18.67
CA LEU A 268 0.61 -14.71 -17.99
C LEU A 268 0.69 -13.20 -18.19
N PHE A 269 1.87 -12.60 -18.05
CA PHE A 269 2.07 -11.17 -18.24
C PHE A 269 1.73 -10.73 -19.67
N LEU A 270 2.21 -11.47 -20.67
CA LEU A 270 1.94 -11.21 -22.08
C LEU A 270 0.46 -11.36 -22.41
N SER A 271 -0.22 -12.36 -21.83
CA SER A 271 -1.67 -12.52 -21.98
C SER A 271 -2.44 -11.31 -21.42
N GLY A 272 -2.04 -10.81 -20.24
CA GLY A 272 -2.62 -9.60 -19.66
C GLY A 272 -2.38 -8.36 -20.51
N LEU A 273 -1.16 -8.22 -21.05
CA LEU A 273 -0.78 -7.11 -21.93
C LEU A 273 -1.62 -7.07 -23.22
N VAL A 274 -1.80 -8.24 -23.86
CA VAL A 274 -2.65 -8.37 -25.06
C VAL A 274 -4.11 -8.03 -24.74
N SER A 275 -4.60 -8.45 -23.57
CA SER A 275 -5.99 -8.19 -23.14
C SER A 275 -6.24 -6.70 -22.91
N TYR A 276 -5.30 -5.99 -22.30
CA TYR A 276 -5.36 -4.54 -22.11
C TYR A 276 -5.43 -3.78 -23.46
N GLU A 277 -4.56 -4.12 -24.43
CA GLU A 277 -4.56 -3.49 -25.76
C GLU A 277 -5.87 -3.67 -26.53
N MET A 278 -6.63 -4.75 -26.29
CA MET A 278 -7.93 -4.98 -26.92
C MET A 278 -9.05 -4.12 -26.34
N SER A 279 -8.84 -3.50 -25.17
CA SER A 279 -9.81 -2.62 -24.51
C SER A 279 -9.61 -1.12 -24.80
N GLU A 280 -8.37 -0.68 -25.11
CA GLU A 280 -8.10 0.71 -25.50
C GLU A 280 -8.51 0.97 -26.96
N THR A 281 -9.75 1.44 -27.13
CA THR A 281 -10.19 2.06 -28.38
C THR A 281 -9.39 3.33 -28.65
N GLU A 282 -8.59 3.27 -29.72
CA GLU A 282 -8.19 4.38 -30.59
C GLU A 282 -7.13 5.42 -30.12
N THR A 283 -5.92 5.04 -29.71
CA THR A 283 -4.76 5.95 -29.91
C THR A 283 -3.42 5.24 -30.15
N CYS A 284 -2.85 5.47 -31.34
CA CYS A 284 -1.48 5.15 -31.81
C CYS A 284 -1.20 3.74 -32.41
N PRO A 285 -1.00 3.63 -33.75
CA PRO A 285 -0.59 2.39 -34.42
C PRO A 285 0.82 1.87 -34.09
N LYS A 286 1.71 2.70 -33.51
CA LYS A 286 3.12 2.33 -33.26
C LYS A 286 3.31 1.49 -31.99
N SER A 287 2.49 1.64 -30.95
CA SER A 287 2.59 0.78 -29.74
C SER A 287 2.14 -0.65 -30.05
N ARG A 288 1.04 -0.81 -30.81
CA ARG A 288 0.53 -2.11 -31.29
C ARG A 288 1.57 -2.95 -32.03
N ALA A 289 2.43 -2.32 -32.84
CA ALA A 289 3.49 -3.04 -33.57
C ALA A 289 4.61 -3.52 -32.63
N HIS A 290 4.94 -2.74 -31.62
CA HIS A 290 5.98 -3.04 -30.65
C HIS A 290 5.54 -4.13 -29.67
N VAL A 291 4.29 -4.08 -29.19
CA VAL A 291 3.70 -5.09 -28.30
C VAL A 291 3.42 -6.41 -29.03
N ARG A 292 2.91 -6.37 -30.27
CA ARG A 292 2.83 -7.59 -31.11
C ARG A 292 4.20 -8.18 -31.39
N ALA A 293 5.24 -7.35 -31.56
CA ALA A 293 6.60 -7.85 -31.64
C ALA A 293 6.98 -8.55 -30.33
N VAL A 294 6.66 -8.01 -29.13
CA VAL A 294 6.92 -8.71 -27.86
C VAL A 294 6.18 -10.02 -27.75
N ALA A 295 4.89 -10.01 -28.05
CA ALA A 295 4.08 -11.22 -28.01
C ALA A 295 4.61 -12.25 -29.03
N SER A 296 5.01 -11.83 -30.22
CA SER A 296 5.60 -12.69 -31.25
C SER A 296 7.00 -13.19 -30.90
N TYR A 297 7.84 -12.35 -30.26
CA TYR A 297 9.19 -12.75 -29.83
C TYR A 297 9.14 -13.62 -28.58
N GLY A 298 8.24 -13.32 -27.64
CA GLY A 298 7.94 -14.15 -26.48
C GLY A 298 7.38 -15.50 -26.91
N ASP A 299 6.37 -15.52 -27.77
CA ASP A 299 5.80 -16.75 -28.34
C ASP A 299 6.82 -17.52 -29.18
N SER A 300 7.66 -16.85 -29.97
CA SER A 300 8.77 -17.49 -30.69
C SER A 300 9.82 -18.05 -29.73
N TYR A 301 10.17 -17.34 -28.64
CA TYR A 301 11.12 -17.79 -27.63
C TYR A 301 10.57 -19.02 -26.88
N LEU A 302 9.31 -18.97 -26.45
CA LEU A 302 8.57 -20.09 -25.85
C LEU A 302 8.52 -21.30 -26.79
N LYS A 303 8.22 -21.09 -28.08
CA LYS A 303 8.21 -22.13 -29.11
C LYS A 303 9.59 -22.69 -29.45
N THR A 304 10.68 -21.99 -29.15
CA THR A 304 12.06 -22.49 -29.38
C THR A 304 12.55 -23.34 -28.19
N LEU A 305 11.83 -23.28 -27.06
CA LEU A 305 12.15 -23.98 -25.81
C LEU A 305 11.36 -25.29 -25.59
N LEU A 306 10.24 -25.46 -26.30
CA LEU A 306 9.40 -26.67 -26.39
C LEU A 306 9.77 -27.52 -27.61
#